data_AF-A0A8T4LJ55-F1
#
_entry.id   AF-A0A8T4LJ55-F1
#
_cell.length_a   1.000
_cell.length_b   1.000
_cell.length_c   1.000
_cell.angle_alpha   90.00
_cell.angle_beta   90.00
_cell.angle_gamma   90.00
#
_symmetry.space_group_name_H-M   'P 1'
#
loop_
_entity.id
_entity.type
_entity.pdbx_description
1 polymer ?
#
loop_
_entity_poly.entity_id
_entity_poly.type
_entity_poly.pdbx_seq_one_letter_code
_entity_poly.pdbx_strand_id
1 'polypeptide(L)'
;MTYIKKMKIHGFKSFAKPIELPFSKDFSAVIGPNGSGKSNVIDSLCFVLGRLSSKSMRADNSAKLIYNGGKNGKPAKEAYVSILFDNSNDTFPAKAKEIEIKRLVRHNGQSKYFINGELRTRQQVLDLLSVAKVNPNGHNIILQGDITHAAEMPPEERRQIVEDIAGISVYEDKKEKAIRELDKVESQLKEAGIILTERSTYLKELKKDYDQASQYKELEKNINRNKATFLHLQTKQKEDKLNNVISLINKNQLQINSINSKVSQLQQDLEGKKQELQGLKEELEKSGESSQLVLHSEVETLKEQLSENRIRFTTLQNEIKSLNERTSQLKSSLQDSDKRAQLLQG
;
A
#
# COMPACT_ATOMS: atom_id res chain seq x y z
N MET A 1 35.06 22.89 -47.78
CA MET A 1 35.02 21.43 -47.52
C MET A 1 36.37 21.02 -46.97
N THR A 2 36.41 20.19 -45.92
CA THR A 2 37.66 19.65 -45.38
C THR A 2 38.24 18.60 -46.35
N TYR A 3 39.57 18.43 -46.34
CA TYR A 3 40.26 17.39 -47.09
C TYR A 3 41.44 16.85 -46.28
N ILE A 4 41.92 15.67 -46.66
CA ILE A 4 43.09 15.05 -46.03
C ILE A 4 44.34 15.73 -46.60
N LYS A 5 45.17 16.35 -45.75
CA LYS A 5 46.46 16.92 -46.18
C LYS A 5 47.56 15.86 -46.23
N LYS A 6 47.56 14.97 -45.24
CA LYS A 6 48.55 13.89 -45.14
C LYS A 6 48.07 12.76 -44.24
N MET A 7 48.64 11.57 -44.47
CA MET A 7 48.50 10.42 -43.59
C MET A 7 49.88 9.91 -43.17
N LYS A 8 50.06 9.70 -41.86
CA LYS A 8 51.26 9.08 -41.28
C LYS A 8 50.92 7.65 -40.87
N ILE A 9 51.75 6.70 -41.30
CA ILE A 9 51.55 5.28 -41.01
C ILE A 9 52.82 4.73 -40.37
N HIS A 10 52.68 3.96 -39.30
CA HIS A 10 53.80 3.29 -38.65
C HIS A 10 53.38 1.93 -38.10
N GLY A 11 54.19 0.90 -38.37
CA GLY A 11 53.99 -0.45 -37.85
C GLY A 11 52.70 -1.11 -38.33
N PHE A 12 52.03 -0.60 -39.37
CA PHE A 12 50.73 -1.07 -39.83
C PHE A 12 50.89 -1.98 -41.06
N LYS A 13 50.43 -3.23 -40.97
CA LYS A 13 50.48 -4.25 -42.04
C LYS A 13 51.83 -4.39 -42.71
N SER A 14 52.03 -3.81 -43.90
CA SER A 14 53.28 -3.85 -44.67
C SER A 14 54.22 -2.68 -44.36
N PHE A 15 53.75 -1.66 -43.64
CA PHE A 15 54.49 -0.43 -43.33
C PHE A 15 55.26 -0.59 -42.01
N ALA A 16 56.44 -1.22 -42.07
CA ALA A 16 57.29 -1.43 -40.89
C ALA A 16 57.86 -0.12 -40.32
N LYS A 17 58.35 0.75 -41.19
CA LYS A 17 58.96 2.04 -40.85
C LYS A 17 57.90 3.16 -40.92
N PRO A 18 58.11 4.27 -40.19
CA PRO A 18 57.21 5.41 -40.30
C PRO A 18 57.27 5.99 -41.72
N ILE A 19 56.10 6.18 -42.33
CA ILE A 19 55.94 6.79 -43.65
C ILE A 19 54.91 7.92 -43.55
N GLU A 20 55.13 8.99 -44.30
CA GLU A 20 54.22 10.11 -44.45
C GLU A 20 53.80 10.21 -45.92
N LEU A 21 52.49 10.14 -46.15
CA LEU A 21 51.87 10.22 -47.47
C LEU A 21 51.15 11.56 -47.59
N PRO A 22 51.66 12.52 -48.38
CA PRO A 22 50.95 13.75 -48.67
C PRO A 22 49.80 13.47 -49.64
N PHE A 23 48.68 14.15 -49.45
CA PHE A 23 47.53 14.12 -50.34
C PHE A 23 47.32 15.50 -50.95
N SER A 24 46.98 15.52 -52.24
CA SER A 24 46.56 16.76 -52.89
C SER A 24 45.10 17.05 -52.55
N LYS A 25 44.69 18.31 -52.70
CA LYS A 25 43.31 18.72 -52.42
C LYS A 25 42.30 18.08 -53.38
N ASP A 26 42.69 17.89 -54.63
CA ASP A 26 41.75 17.53 -55.71
C ASP A 26 41.86 16.05 -56.10
N PHE A 27 43.08 15.55 -56.36
CA PHE A 27 43.27 14.18 -56.84
C PHE A 27 44.63 13.59 -56.46
N SER A 28 44.61 12.38 -55.89
CA SER A 28 45.81 11.62 -55.54
C SER A 28 45.68 10.19 -56.04
N ALA A 29 46.70 9.72 -56.76
CA ALA A 29 46.77 8.35 -57.26
C ALA A 29 47.86 7.55 -56.54
N VAL A 30 47.51 6.37 -56.03
CA VAL A 30 48.45 5.44 -55.39
C VAL A 30 48.73 4.29 -56.37
N ILE A 31 49.92 4.31 -56.98
CA ILE A 31 50.34 3.33 -57.99
C ILE A 31 51.50 2.46 -57.49
N GLY A 32 51.71 1.31 -58.12
CA GLY A 32 52.78 0.38 -57.76
C GLY A 32 52.48 -1.08 -58.16
N PRO A 33 53.47 -1.99 -58.07
CA PRO A 33 53.31 -3.38 -58.48
C PRO A 33 52.41 -4.18 -57.52
N ASN A 34 51.94 -5.34 -57.96
CA ASN A 34 51.13 -6.22 -57.10
C ASN A 34 51.92 -6.65 -55.86
N GLY A 35 51.27 -6.66 -54.70
CA GLY A 35 51.92 -6.94 -53.42
C GLY A 35 52.71 -5.79 -52.80
N SER A 36 52.79 -4.61 -53.43
CA SER A 36 53.53 -3.45 -52.87
C SER A 36 52.84 -2.74 -51.69
N GLY A 37 51.68 -3.26 -51.23
CA GLY A 37 50.96 -2.68 -50.10
C GLY A 37 50.00 -1.53 -50.44
N LYS A 38 49.71 -1.27 -51.73
CA LYS A 38 48.76 -0.21 -52.17
C LYS A 38 47.42 -0.26 -51.43
N SER A 39 46.79 -1.43 -51.39
CA SER A 39 45.51 -1.62 -50.72
C SER A 39 45.61 -1.44 -49.19
N ASN A 40 46.80 -1.56 -48.60
CA ASN A 40 47.00 -1.29 -47.16
C ASN A 40 46.95 0.21 -46.85
N VAL A 41 47.09 1.10 -47.85
CA VAL A 41 46.84 2.54 -47.69
C VAL A 41 45.35 2.79 -47.43
N ILE A 42 44.47 2.15 -48.19
CA ILE A 42 43.01 2.20 -47.98
C ILE A 42 42.63 1.57 -46.63
N ASP A 43 43.24 0.43 -46.26
CA ASP A 43 43.00 -0.18 -44.95
C ASP A 43 43.44 0.74 -43.81
N SER A 44 44.54 1.49 -43.99
CA SER A 44 45.04 2.47 -43.03
C SER A 44 44.02 3.61 -42.85
N LEU A 45 43.44 4.09 -43.94
CA LEU A 45 42.35 5.07 -43.94
C LEU A 45 41.13 4.55 -43.17
N CYS A 46 40.66 3.33 -43.48
CA CYS A 46 39.52 2.72 -42.77
C CYS A 46 39.81 2.53 -41.27
N PHE A 47 41.04 2.15 -40.95
CA PHE A 47 41.47 1.92 -39.58
C PHE A 47 41.38 3.21 -38.75
N VAL A 48 42.01 4.29 -39.20
CA VAL A 48 42.04 5.55 -38.44
C VAL A 48 40.69 6.25 -38.38
N LEU A 49 39.85 6.11 -39.40
CA LEU A 49 38.48 6.63 -39.38
C LEU A 49 37.60 5.88 -38.35
N GLY A 50 38.01 4.72 -37.84
CA GLY A 50 37.32 4.03 -36.74
C GLY A 50 36.38 2.91 -37.19
N ARG A 51 36.62 2.32 -38.38
CA ARG A 51 35.96 1.08 -38.80
C ARG A 51 36.35 -0.06 -37.84
N LEU A 52 35.35 -0.79 -37.36
CA LEU A 52 35.53 -1.82 -36.33
C LEU A 52 35.92 -3.18 -36.90
N SER A 53 35.35 -3.56 -38.05
CA SER A 53 35.57 -4.87 -38.64
C SER A 53 37.02 -5.02 -39.10
N SER A 54 37.80 -5.86 -38.42
CA SER A 54 39.13 -6.24 -38.90
C SER A 54 39.06 -6.97 -40.23
N LYS A 55 37.96 -7.72 -40.47
CA LYS A 55 37.70 -8.43 -41.72
C LYS A 55 37.57 -7.49 -42.91
N SER A 56 36.89 -6.34 -42.77
CA SER A 56 36.82 -5.34 -43.85
C SER A 56 38.18 -4.73 -44.16
N MET A 57 39.08 -4.71 -43.18
CA MET A 57 40.49 -4.35 -43.35
C MET A 57 41.36 -5.57 -43.64
N ARG A 58 40.82 -6.69 -44.13
CA ARG A 58 41.57 -7.89 -44.56
C ARG A 58 42.55 -8.40 -43.48
N ALA A 59 42.07 -8.49 -42.25
CA ALA A 59 42.78 -9.03 -41.10
C ALA A 59 41.84 -9.81 -40.18
N ASP A 60 42.32 -10.90 -39.59
CA ASP A 60 41.48 -11.76 -38.73
C ASP A 60 41.09 -11.06 -37.42
N ASN A 61 41.99 -10.25 -36.87
CA ASN A 61 41.78 -9.47 -35.66
C ASN A 61 42.61 -8.19 -35.66
N SER A 62 42.32 -7.28 -34.73
CA SER A 62 43.00 -5.98 -34.61
C SER A 62 44.50 -6.09 -34.36
N ALA A 63 44.97 -7.15 -33.69
CA ALA A 63 46.41 -7.37 -33.45
C ALA A 63 47.15 -7.76 -34.74
N LYS A 64 46.49 -8.44 -35.68
CA LYS A 64 47.03 -8.79 -37.02
C LYS A 64 47.15 -7.59 -37.96
N LEU A 65 46.68 -6.40 -37.55
CA LEU A 65 46.96 -5.15 -38.26
C LEU A 65 48.37 -4.63 -37.99
N ILE A 66 49.07 -5.17 -36.98
CA ILE A 66 50.44 -4.78 -36.64
C ILE A 66 51.43 -5.53 -37.55
N TYR A 67 52.46 -4.84 -38.03
CA TYR A 67 53.53 -5.38 -38.87
C TYR A 67 54.15 -6.60 -38.18
N ASN A 68 54.05 -7.76 -38.85
CA ASN A 68 54.36 -9.06 -38.27
C ASN A 68 55.85 -9.46 -38.40
N GLY A 69 56.71 -8.59 -38.90
CA GLY A 69 58.13 -8.89 -39.11
C GLY A 69 58.50 -9.23 -40.56
N GLY A 70 57.55 -9.67 -41.40
CA GLY A 70 57.88 -10.14 -42.75
C GLY A 70 58.90 -11.29 -42.71
N LYS A 71 59.70 -11.46 -43.78
CA LYS A 71 60.70 -12.55 -43.87
C LYS A 71 61.95 -12.33 -42.99
N ASN A 72 62.43 -11.08 -42.88
CA ASN A 72 63.74 -10.75 -42.26
C ASN A 72 63.66 -9.65 -41.18
N GLY A 73 62.46 -9.19 -40.80
CA GLY A 73 62.28 -8.07 -39.86
C GLY A 73 61.72 -8.51 -38.51
N LYS A 74 61.89 -7.64 -37.50
CA LYS A 74 61.25 -7.83 -36.20
C LYS A 74 59.79 -7.35 -36.25
N PRO A 75 58.84 -8.06 -35.60
CA PRO A 75 57.48 -7.57 -35.44
C PRO A 75 57.46 -6.20 -34.75
N ALA A 76 56.57 -5.32 -35.20
CA ALA A 76 56.36 -4.03 -34.55
C ALA A 76 55.61 -4.26 -33.23
N LYS A 77 55.94 -3.48 -32.18
CA LYS A 77 55.26 -3.57 -30.87
C LYS A 77 53.85 -2.97 -30.88
N GLU A 78 53.64 -2.01 -31.76
CA GLU A 78 52.40 -1.27 -31.95
C GLU A 78 52.31 -0.75 -33.39
N ALA A 79 51.08 -0.48 -33.82
CA ALA A 79 50.81 0.19 -35.08
C ALA A 79 50.01 1.46 -34.81
N TYR A 80 50.30 2.53 -35.55
CA TYR A 80 49.43 3.68 -35.56
C TYR A 80 49.26 4.23 -36.97
N VAL A 81 48.11 4.84 -37.18
CA VAL A 81 47.81 5.64 -38.36
C VAL A 81 47.29 6.98 -37.87
N SER A 82 47.79 8.06 -38.46
CA SER A 82 47.36 9.43 -38.19
C SER A 82 46.97 10.10 -39.49
N ILE A 83 45.85 10.83 -39.50
CA ILE A 83 45.41 11.68 -40.62
C ILE A 83 45.38 13.11 -40.14
N LEU A 84 45.95 14.00 -40.94
CA LEU A 84 45.83 15.42 -40.77
C LEU A 84 44.81 15.98 -41.77
N PHE A 85 43.72 16.53 -41.26
CA PHE A 85 42.69 17.21 -42.03
C PHE A 85 42.95 18.72 -42.08
N ASP A 86 42.67 19.33 -43.22
CA ASP A 86 42.58 20.79 -43.34
C ASP A 86 41.25 21.28 -42.74
N ASN A 87 41.32 22.21 -41.80
CA ASN A 87 40.15 22.83 -41.18
C ASN A 87 40.10 24.35 -41.42
N SER A 88 40.66 24.83 -42.54
CA SER A 88 40.67 26.27 -42.85
C SER A 88 39.28 26.86 -43.10
N ASN A 89 38.29 26.01 -43.36
CA ASN A 89 36.88 26.39 -43.58
C ASN A 89 35.99 26.14 -42.34
N ASP A 90 36.58 25.93 -41.16
CA ASP A 90 35.87 25.66 -39.90
C ASP A 90 34.80 24.55 -39.99
N THR A 91 35.09 23.52 -40.80
CA THR A 91 34.19 22.37 -40.98
C THR A 91 34.12 21.52 -39.72
N PHE A 92 35.24 21.34 -39.02
CA PHE A 92 35.27 20.77 -37.69
C PHE A 92 35.06 21.89 -36.66
N PRO A 93 34.31 21.64 -35.56
CA PRO A 93 34.03 22.60 -34.50
C PRO A 93 35.25 22.79 -33.57
N ALA A 94 36.38 23.19 -34.13
CA ALA A 94 37.64 23.37 -33.44
C ALA A 94 38.37 24.60 -34.00
N LYS A 95 38.98 25.40 -33.10
CA LYS A 95 39.71 26.63 -33.48
C LYS A 95 41.00 26.37 -34.27
N ALA A 96 41.47 25.13 -34.30
CA ALA A 96 42.70 24.76 -35.01
C ALA A 96 42.43 24.68 -36.51
N LYS A 97 43.35 25.25 -37.31
CA LYS A 97 43.33 25.20 -38.78
C LYS A 97 43.64 23.80 -39.33
N GLU A 98 44.14 22.91 -38.49
CA GLU A 98 44.41 21.52 -38.84
C GLU A 98 43.93 20.62 -37.70
N ILE A 99 43.37 19.47 -38.07
CA ILE A 99 42.87 18.48 -37.12
C ILE A 99 43.57 17.15 -37.37
N GLU A 100 44.33 16.67 -36.39
CA GLU A 100 44.99 15.37 -36.42
C GLU A 100 44.13 14.32 -35.73
N ILE A 101 43.71 13.29 -36.47
CA ILE A 101 43.04 12.11 -35.91
C ILE A 101 44.01 10.94 -35.99
N LYS A 102 44.32 10.35 -34.84
CA LYS A 102 45.25 9.22 -34.74
C LYS A 102 44.60 8.03 -34.04
N ARG A 103 44.78 6.84 -34.60
CA ARG A 103 44.42 5.57 -33.98
C ARG A 103 45.68 4.74 -33.77
N LEU A 104 45.84 4.20 -32.58
CA LEU A 104 46.95 3.32 -32.18
C LEU A 104 46.40 1.96 -31.76
N VAL A 105 47.03 0.87 -32.18
CA VAL A 105 46.70 -0.50 -31.74
C VAL A 105 47.94 -1.21 -31.22
N ARG A 106 47.77 -1.97 -30.13
CA ARG A 106 48.81 -2.79 -29.49
C ARG A 106 48.53 -4.27 -29.66
N HIS A 107 49.50 -5.14 -29.35
CA HIS A 107 49.36 -6.59 -29.48
C HIS A 107 48.19 -7.21 -28.72
N ASN A 108 47.71 -6.56 -27.65
CA ASN A 108 46.52 -6.97 -26.93
C ASN A 108 45.20 -6.65 -27.68
N GLY A 109 45.26 -6.12 -28.90
CA GLY A 109 44.11 -5.75 -29.72
C GLY A 109 43.42 -4.45 -29.31
N GLN A 110 43.83 -3.83 -28.20
CA GLN A 110 43.22 -2.58 -27.73
C GLN A 110 43.61 -1.42 -28.65
N SER A 111 42.59 -0.68 -29.09
CA SER A 111 42.77 0.55 -29.87
C SER A 111 42.63 1.77 -28.95
N LYS A 112 43.53 2.75 -29.11
CA LYS A 112 43.42 4.08 -28.50
C LYS A 112 43.24 5.12 -29.61
N TYR A 113 42.35 6.07 -29.39
CA TYR A 113 42.05 7.15 -30.32
C TYR A 113 42.55 8.48 -29.77
N PHE A 114 43.03 9.34 -30.65
CA PHE A 114 43.53 10.64 -30.31
C PHE A 114 43.01 11.68 -31.30
N ILE A 115 42.70 12.87 -30.79
CA ILE A 115 42.37 14.07 -31.58
C ILE A 115 43.34 15.15 -31.13
N ASN A 116 44.16 15.68 -32.05
CA ASN A 116 45.21 16.66 -31.76
C ASN A 116 46.14 16.24 -30.60
N GLY A 117 46.42 14.94 -30.50
CA GLY A 117 47.27 14.36 -29.45
C GLY A 117 46.56 14.02 -28.13
N GLU A 118 45.32 14.47 -27.91
CA GLU A 118 44.56 14.16 -26.70
C GLU A 118 43.81 12.83 -26.83
N LEU A 119 43.81 12.01 -25.78
CA LEU A 119 43.10 10.73 -25.76
C LEU A 119 41.58 10.95 -25.78
N ARG A 120 40.89 10.28 -26.72
CA ARG A 120 39.44 10.39 -26.91
C ARG A 120 38.80 9.01 -27.06
N THR A 121 37.49 8.94 -26.83
CA THR A 121 36.73 7.72 -27.12
C THR A 121 36.48 7.59 -28.62
N ARG A 122 36.23 6.36 -29.08
CA ARG A 122 35.83 6.13 -30.47
C ARG A 122 34.58 6.94 -30.83
N GLN A 123 33.59 6.98 -29.94
CA GLN A 123 32.35 7.71 -30.18
C GLN A 123 32.62 9.19 -30.43
N GLN A 124 33.46 9.83 -29.62
CA GLN A 124 33.86 11.23 -29.82
C GLN A 124 34.55 11.48 -31.16
N VAL A 125 35.38 10.53 -31.64
CA VAL A 125 36.00 10.63 -32.98
C VAL A 125 34.94 10.52 -34.07
N LEU A 126 33.98 9.60 -33.94
CA LEU A 126 32.89 9.45 -34.91
C LEU A 126 31.98 10.67 -34.94
N ASP A 127 31.66 11.23 -33.77
CA ASP A 127 30.84 12.44 -33.65
C ASP A 127 31.53 13.61 -34.37
N LEU A 128 32.85 13.76 -34.17
CA LEU A 128 33.64 14.78 -34.87
C LEU A 128 33.66 14.57 -36.39
N LEU A 129 33.89 13.33 -36.85
CA LEU A 129 33.90 12.98 -38.27
C LEU A 129 32.52 13.16 -38.92
N SER A 130 31.44 12.90 -38.18
CA SER A 130 30.05 13.07 -38.63
C SER A 130 29.73 14.52 -39.00
N VAL A 131 30.27 15.51 -38.25
CA VAL A 131 30.12 16.94 -38.59
C VAL A 131 30.70 17.24 -39.98
N ALA A 132 31.82 16.61 -40.33
CA ALA A 132 32.43 16.70 -41.65
C ALA A 132 31.81 15.76 -42.70
N LYS A 133 30.71 15.06 -42.36
CA LYS A 133 30.06 14.03 -43.19
C LYS A 133 31.01 12.89 -43.60
N VAL A 134 32.00 12.61 -42.77
CA VAL A 134 32.92 11.48 -42.96
C VAL A 134 32.41 10.31 -42.13
N ASN A 135 31.78 9.34 -42.78
CA ASN A 135 31.36 8.11 -42.11
C ASN A 135 32.35 6.97 -42.45
N PRO A 136 32.94 6.27 -41.46
CA PRO A 136 33.86 5.16 -41.73
C PRO A 136 33.20 3.95 -42.42
N ASN A 137 31.88 3.84 -42.30
CA ASN A 137 31.05 2.88 -43.02
C ASN A 137 30.27 3.55 -44.17
N GLY A 138 30.59 4.81 -44.49
CA GLY A 138 29.90 5.57 -45.52
C GLY A 138 30.18 5.07 -46.93
N HIS A 139 29.35 5.49 -47.86
CA HIS A 139 29.40 5.09 -49.28
C HIS A 139 30.54 5.76 -50.07
N ASN A 140 31.34 6.60 -49.43
CA ASN A 140 32.46 7.32 -50.02
C ASN A 140 33.79 6.54 -49.97
N ILE A 141 33.83 5.38 -49.33
CA ILE A 141 34.99 4.47 -49.34
C ILE A 141 34.58 3.19 -50.05
N ILE A 142 35.10 2.98 -51.26
CA ILE A 142 34.82 1.79 -52.07
C ILE A 142 36.00 0.83 -51.93
N LEU A 143 35.76 -0.28 -51.24
CA LEU A 143 36.71 -1.37 -51.06
C LEU A 143 36.57 -2.43 -52.15
N GLN A 144 37.56 -3.33 -52.19
CA GLN A 144 37.49 -4.50 -53.05
C GLN A 144 36.30 -5.38 -52.62
N GLY A 145 35.44 -5.71 -53.58
CA GLY A 145 34.21 -6.50 -53.35
C GLY A 145 32.95 -5.65 -53.16
N ASP A 146 33.08 -4.35 -52.85
CA ASP A 146 31.92 -3.48 -52.64
C ASP A 146 31.09 -3.29 -53.92
N ILE A 147 31.70 -3.35 -55.10
CA ILE A 147 30.99 -3.29 -56.39
C ILE A 147 30.07 -4.51 -56.57
N THR A 148 30.58 -5.71 -56.28
CA THR A 148 29.78 -6.95 -56.34
C THR A 148 28.66 -6.90 -55.31
N HIS A 149 28.97 -6.48 -54.08
CA HIS A 149 27.97 -6.31 -53.03
C HIS A 149 26.88 -5.31 -53.42
N ALA A 150 27.23 -4.17 -54.03
CA ALA A 150 26.26 -3.18 -54.50
C ALA A 150 25.33 -3.72 -55.60
N ALA A 151 25.84 -4.62 -56.46
CA ALA A 151 25.04 -5.28 -57.49
C ALA A 151 24.04 -6.29 -56.89
N GLU A 152 24.46 -7.04 -55.88
CA GLU A 152 23.66 -8.08 -55.20
C GLU A 152 22.80 -7.54 -54.04
N MET A 153 22.96 -6.27 -53.68
CA MET A 153 22.35 -5.65 -52.52
C MET A 153 20.81 -5.72 -52.55
N PRO A 154 20.16 -6.18 -51.46
CA PRO A 154 18.72 -6.14 -51.33
C PRO A 154 18.15 -4.72 -51.47
N PRO A 155 16.90 -4.56 -51.95
CA PRO A 155 16.27 -3.25 -52.10
C PRO A 155 16.22 -2.44 -50.79
N GLU A 156 16.07 -3.10 -49.64
CA GLU A 156 16.00 -2.44 -48.33
C GLU A 156 17.33 -1.79 -47.94
N GLU A 157 18.44 -2.53 -48.08
CA GLU A 157 19.79 -1.99 -47.85
C GLU A 157 20.08 -0.85 -48.82
N ARG A 158 19.71 -1.00 -50.10
CA ARG A 158 19.87 0.06 -51.10
C ARG A 158 19.04 1.30 -50.76
N ARG A 159 17.84 1.13 -50.20
CA ARG A 159 17.00 2.26 -49.74
C ARG A 159 17.69 3.02 -48.62
N GLN A 160 18.28 2.32 -47.64
CA GLN A 160 19.01 2.96 -46.53
C GLN A 160 20.16 3.84 -47.04
N ILE A 161 20.90 3.39 -48.06
CA ILE A 161 21.94 4.21 -48.71
C ILE A 161 21.36 5.52 -49.24
N VAL A 162 20.21 5.47 -49.91
CA VAL A 162 19.55 6.66 -50.46
C VAL A 162 19.03 7.56 -49.34
N GLU A 163 18.47 6.99 -48.28
CA GLU A 163 17.99 7.71 -47.09
C GLU A 163 19.12 8.47 -46.39
N ASP A 164 20.29 7.81 -46.23
CA ASP A 164 21.49 8.39 -45.65
C ASP A 164 22.03 9.55 -46.50
N ILE A 165 22.08 9.39 -47.83
CA ILE A 165 22.52 10.43 -48.76
C ILE A 165 21.54 11.61 -48.78
N ALA A 166 20.24 11.34 -48.73
CA ALA A 166 19.19 12.34 -48.64
C ALA A 166 19.16 13.05 -47.26
N GLY A 167 19.86 12.50 -46.26
CA GLY A 167 19.92 13.05 -44.90
C GLY A 167 18.61 12.87 -44.11
N ILE A 168 17.75 11.95 -44.54
CA ILE A 168 16.47 11.68 -43.86
C ILE A 168 16.59 10.68 -42.70
N SER A 169 17.70 9.95 -42.62
CA SER A 169 17.95 8.96 -41.55
C SER A 169 17.88 9.56 -40.14
N VAL A 170 18.22 10.85 -39.98
CA VAL A 170 18.07 11.57 -38.69
C VAL A 170 16.60 11.64 -38.25
N TYR A 171 15.67 11.74 -39.20
CA TYR A 171 14.24 11.79 -38.90
C TYR A 171 13.67 10.40 -38.62
N GLU A 172 14.12 9.37 -39.35
CA GLU A 172 13.74 7.98 -39.04
C GLU A 172 14.24 7.55 -37.65
N ASP A 173 15.47 7.90 -37.27
CA ASP A 173 15.99 7.66 -35.91
C ASP A 173 15.15 8.33 -34.83
N LYS A 174 14.71 9.58 -35.07
CA LYS A 174 13.84 10.32 -34.15
C LYS A 174 12.46 9.69 -34.04
N LYS A 175 11.89 9.28 -35.17
CA LYS A 175 10.60 8.60 -35.24
C LYS A 175 10.64 7.26 -34.51
N GLU A 176 11.67 6.45 -34.73
CA GLU A 176 11.81 5.16 -34.04
C GLU A 176 11.92 5.35 -32.52
N LYS A 177 12.70 6.34 -32.07
CA LYS A 177 12.77 6.69 -30.63
C LYS A 177 11.41 7.13 -30.07
N ALA A 178 10.68 7.97 -30.79
CA ALA A 178 9.36 8.43 -30.37
C ALA A 178 8.34 7.29 -30.28
N ILE A 179 8.37 6.35 -31.23
CA ILE A 179 7.52 5.14 -31.20
C ILE A 179 7.83 4.29 -29.97
N ARG A 180 9.12 4.04 -29.67
CA ARG A 180 9.52 3.28 -28.47
C ARG A 180 9.09 3.96 -27.16
N GLU A 181 9.13 5.29 -27.12
CA GLU A 181 8.62 6.04 -25.96
C GLU A 181 7.10 5.94 -25.83
N LEU A 182 6.37 6.01 -26.95
CA LEU A 182 4.92 5.85 -26.98
C LEU A 182 4.51 4.47 -26.45
N ASP A 183 5.13 3.40 -26.94
CA ASP A 183 4.86 2.02 -26.48
C ASP A 183 5.05 1.87 -24.96
N LYS A 184 6.08 2.54 -24.41
CA LYS A 184 6.33 2.55 -22.98
C LYS A 184 5.22 3.26 -22.20
N VAL A 185 4.75 4.40 -22.69
CA VAL A 185 3.65 5.16 -22.07
C VAL A 185 2.34 4.38 -22.13
N GLU A 186 2.03 3.73 -23.25
CA GLU A 186 0.84 2.90 -23.39
C GLU A 186 0.83 1.74 -22.40
N SER A 187 1.98 1.08 -22.21
CA SER A 187 2.12 0.02 -21.21
C SER A 187 1.87 0.53 -19.79
N GLN A 188 2.38 1.72 -19.44
CA GLN A 188 2.17 2.32 -18.13
C GLN A 188 0.71 2.72 -17.89
N LEU A 189 0.04 3.27 -18.91
CA LEU A 189 -1.39 3.60 -18.83
C LEU A 189 -2.24 2.35 -18.62
N LYS A 190 -1.90 1.24 -19.28
CA LYS A 190 -2.59 -0.04 -19.10
C LYS A 190 -2.46 -0.54 -17.66
N GLU A 191 -1.27 -0.47 -17.07
CA GLU A 191 -1.04 -0.85 -15.68
C GLU A 191 -1.82 0.04 -14.69
N ALA A 192 -1.77 1.36 -14.90
CA ALA A 192 -2.55 2.30 -14.10
C ALA A 192 -4.06 2.04 -14.19
N GLY A 193 -4.55 1.69 -15.38
CA GLY A 193 -5.94 1.29 -15.61
C GLY A 193 -6.36 0.08 -14.76
N ILE A 194 -5.51 -0.94 -14.68
CA ILE A 194 -5.76 -2.14 -13.85
C ILE A 194 -5.89 -1.74 -12.38
N ILE A 195 -4.95 -0.95 -11.86
CA ILE A 195 -4.96 -0.49 -10.46
C ILE A 195 -6.23 0.32 -10.16
N LEU A 196 -6.64 1.21 -11.08
CA LEU A 196 -7.87 2.00 -10.91
C LEU A 196 -9.10 1.10 -10.84
N THR A 197 -9.20 0.07 -11.68
CA THR A 197 -10.33 -0.87 -11.65
C THR A 197 -10.38 -1.66 -10.33
N GLU A 198 -9.23 -2.13 -9.83
CA GLU A 198 -9.13 -2.81 -8.55
C GLU A 198 -9.56 -1.89 -7.39
N ARG A 199 -9.01 -0.68 -7.32
CA ARG A 199 -9.36 0.31 -6.29
C ARG A 199 -10.82 0.71 -6.33
N SER A 200 -11.41 0.82 -7.52
CA SER A 200 -12.84 1.10 -7.66
C SER A 200 -13.72 -0.02 -7.10
N THR A 201 -13.28 -1.28 -7.23
CA THR A 201 -13.98 -2.45 -6.69
C THR A 201 -13.88 -2.47 -5.17
N TYR A 202 -12.67 -2.26 -4.63
CA TYR A 202 -12.44 -2.14 -3.20
C TYR A 202 -13.28 -1.03 -2.55
N LEU A 203 -13.39 0.13 -3.21
CA LEU A 203 -14.19 1.25 -2.72
C LEU A 203 -15.70 0.90 -2.66
N LYS A 204 -16.20 0.11 -3.62
CA LYS A 204 -17.59 -0.38 -3.59
C LYS A 204 -17.85 -1.34 -2.42
N GLU A 205 -16.92 -2.25 -2.15
CA GLU A 205 -17.01 -3.16 -1.00
C GLU A 205 -16.96 -2.38 0.32
N LEU A 206 -16.02 -1.45 0.46
CA LEU A 206 -15.90 -0.61 1.66
C LEU A 206 -17.15 0.25 1.90
N LYS A 207 -17.80 0.72 0.83
CA LYS A 207 -19.08 1.44 0.96
C LYS A 207 -20.18 0.52 1.51
N LYS A 208 -20.26 -0.73 1.05
CA LYS A 208 -21.21 -1.71 1.56
C LYS A 208 -20.98 -2.00 3.04
N ASP A 209 -19.73 -2.16 3.46
CA ASP A 209 -19.37 -2.37 4.85
C ASP A 209 -19.73 -1.16 5.73
N TYR A 210 -19.47 0.05 5.22
CA TYR A 210 -19.88 1.28 5.88
C TYR A 210 -21.40 1.36 6.07
N ASP A 211 -22.18 1.07 5.02
CA ASP A 211 -23.64 1.11 5.07
C ASP A 211 -24.18 0.09 6.10
N GLN A 212 -23.60 -1.12 6.15
CA GLN A 212 -23.95 -2.14 7.15
C GLN A 212 -23.61 -1.70 8.58
N ALA A 213 -22.41 -1.16 8.80
CA ALA A 213 -21.99 -0.66 10.11
C ALA A 213 -22.86 0.51 10.60
N SER A 214 -23.26 1.40 9.67
CA SER A 214 -24.17 2.51 9.95
C SER A 214 -25.55 1.99 10.38
N GLN A 215 -26.13 1.04 9.63
CA GLN A 215 -27.40 0.40 9.99
C GLN A 215 -27.32 -0.33 11.33
N TYR A 216 -26.23 -1.07 11.59
CA TYR A 216 -26.01 -1.72 12.88
C TYR A 216 -26.04 -0.72 14.02
N LYS A 217 -25.33 0.40 13.89
CA LYS A 217 -25.25 1.44 14.94
C LYS A 217 -26.62 2.08 15.20
N GLU A 218 -27.42 2.28 14.16
CA GLU A 218 -28.78 2.79 14.30
C GLU A 218 -29.70 1.76 14.99
N LEU A 219 -29.62 0.50 14.59
CA LEU A 219 -30.38 -0.59 15.22
C LEU A 219 -29.97 -0.79 16.68
N GLU A 220 -28.69 -0.74 17.01
CA GLU A 220 -28.18 -0.83 18.38
C GLU A 220 -28.72 0.30 19.26
N LYS A 221 -28.73 1.53 18.74
CA LYS A 221 -29.36 2.67 19.42
C LYS A 221 -30.85 2.45 19.67
N ASN A 222 -31.57 1.91 18.68
CA ASN A 222 -33.00 1.59 18.81
C ASN A 222 -33.25 0.46 19.82
N ILE A 223 -32.41 -0.58 19.83
CA ILE A 223 -32.47 -1.67 20.80
C ILE A 223 -32.25 -1.14 22.22
N ASN A 224 -31.23 -0.30 22.42
CA ASN A 224 -30.94 0.28 23.74
C ASN A 224 -32.08 1.18 24.22
N ARG A 225 -32.65 2.01 23.33
CA ARG A 225 -33.83 2.82 23.63
C ARG A 225 -35.02 1.95 24.03
N ASN A 226 -35.33 0.91 23.26
CA ASN A 226 -36.46 0.01 23.53
C ASN A 226 -36.26 -0.78 24.83
N LYS A 227 -35.03 -1.25 25.11
CA LYS A 227 -34.67 -1.89 26.39
C LYS A 227 -34.88 -0.93 27.57
N ALA A 228 -34.42 0.31 27.45
CA ALA A 228 -34.63 1.33 28.47
C ALA A 228 -36.13 1.59 28.70
N THR A 229 -36.93 1.72 27.64
CA THR A 229 -38.39 1.86 27.74
C THR A 229 -39.04 0.65 28.41
N PHE A 230 -38.65 -0.57 28.03
CA PHE A 230 -39.18 -1.80 28.62
C PHE A 230 -38.85 -1.92 30.11
N LEU A 231 -37.61 -1.64 30.50
CA LEU A 231 -37.19 -1.64 31.90
C LEU A 231 -37.96 -0.58 32.70
N HIS A 232 -38.14 0.63 32.17
CA HIS A 232 -38.92 1.67 32.83
C HIS A 232 -40.37 1.22 33.07
N LEU A 233 -41.02 0.60 32.08
CA LEU A 233 -42.36 0.05 32.24
C LEU A 233 -42.43 -1.07 33.28
N GLN A 234 -41.42 -1.96 33.33
CA GLN A 234 -41.35 -2.99 34.37
C GLN A 234 -41.15 -2.42 35.77
N THR A 235 -40.26 -1.43 35.92
CA THR A 235 -40.03 -0.73 37.20
C THR A 235 -41.34 -0.11 37.67
N LYS A 236 -42.03 0.64 36.81
CA LYS A 236 -43.33 1.26 37.14
C LYS A 236 -44.37 0.22 37.59
N GLN A 237 -44.51 -0.89 36.87
CA GLN A 237 -45.42 -1.97 37.29
C GLN A 237 -45.07 -2.59 38.65
N LYS A 238 -43.78 -2.71 38.95
CA LYS A 238 -43.31 -3.21 40.26
C LYS A 238 -43.55 -2.19 41.37
N GLU A 239 -43.33 -0.91 41.11
CA GLU A 239 -43.64 0.20 42.04
C GLU A 239 -45.14 0.24 42.36
N ASP A 240 -46.00 0.14 41.36
CA ASP A 240 -47.46 0.09 41.56
C ASP A 240 -47.86 -1.10 42.44
N LYS A 241 -47.28 -2.29 42.19
CA LYS A 241 -47.49 -3.48 43.04
C LYS A 241 -46.97 -3.27 44.46
N LEU A 242 -45.81 -2.65 44.63
CA LEU A 242 -45.22 -2.36 45.92
C LEU A 242 -46.13 -1.42 46.73
N ASN A 243 -46.62 -0.35 46.11
CA ASN A 243 -47.53 0.61 46.72
C ASN A 243 -48.83 -0.07 47.16
N ASN A 244 -49.39 -0.95 46.32
CA ASN A 244 -50.56 -1.75 46.68
C ASN A 244 -50.29 -2.65 47.90
N VAL A 245 -49.17 -3.36 47.95
CA VAL A 245 -48.80 -4.20 49.10
C VAL A 245 -48.61 -3.38 50.37
N ILE A 246 -47.94 -2.23 50.29
CA ILE A 246 -47.77 -1.31 51.42
C ILE A 246 -49.13 -0.82 51.94
N SER A 247 -50.06 -0.50 51.03
CA SER A 247 -51.42 -0.09 51.42
C SER A 247 -52.18 -1.20 52.18
N LEU A 248 -52.02 -2.46 51.76
CA LEU A 248 -52.60 -3.63 52.43
C LEU A 248 -52.00 -3.85 53.82
N ILE A 249 -50.67 -3.73 53.94
CA ILE A 249 -49.97 -3.81 55.23
C ILE A 249 -50.52 -2.75 56.19
N ASN A 250 -50.62 -1.49 55.75
CA ASN A 250 -51.16 -0.40 56.57
C ASN A 250 -52.60 -0.68 57.01
N LYS A 251 -53.44 -1.19 56.11
CA LYS A 251 -54.83 -1.57 56.44
C LYS A 251 -54.88 -2.70 57.48
N ASN A 252 -54.07 -3.74 57.33
CA ASN A 252 -54.01 -4.85 58.27
C ASN A 252 -53.44 -4.40 59.63
N GLN A 253 -52.48 -3.48 59.64
CA GLN A 253 -51.93 -2.90 60.87
C GLN A 253 -52.99 -2.10 61.65
N LEU A 254 -53.82 -1.31 60.95
CA LEU A 254 -54.96 -0.62 61.57
C LEU A 254 -55.97 -1.61 62.15
N GLN A 255 -56.26 -2.71 61.44
CA GLN A 255 -57.13 -3.77 61.96
C GLN A 255 -56.54 -4.43 63.21
N ILE A 256 -55.23 -4.75 63.21
CA ILE A 256 -54.55 -5.30 64.38
C ILE A 256 -54.66 -4.35 65.57
N ASN A 257 -54.41 -3.05 65.38
CA ASN A 257 -54.54 -2.07 66.45
C ASN A 257 -55.96 -2.03 67.04
N SER A 258 -56.99 -2.13 66.18
CA SER A 258 -58.39 -2.19 66.62
C SER A 258 -58.76 -3.49 67.35
N ILE A 259 -58.14 -4.62 66.96
CA ILE A 259 -58.34 -5.90 67.64
C ILE A 259 -57.62 -5.88 68.98
N ASN A 260 -56.40 -5.32 69.05
CA ASN A 260 -55.66 -5.15 70.29
C ASN A 260 -56.42 -4.29 71.31
N SER A 261 -57.04 -3.19 70.89
CA SER A 261 -57.86 -2.39 71.79
C SER A 261 -59.07 -3.17 72.31
N LYS A 262 -59.73 -3.97 71.44
CA LYS A 262 -60.84 -4.85 71.86
C LYS A 262 -60.40 -5.95 72.81
N VAL A 263 -59.26 -6.59 72.54
CA VAL A 263 -58.69 -7.63 73.42
C VAL A 263 -58.33 -7.03 74.77
N SER A 264 -57.72 -5.85 74.81
CA SER A 264 -57.40 -5.17 76.07
C SER A 264 -58.66 -4.81 76.87
N GLN A 265 -59.71 -4.35 76.20
CA GLN A 265 -60.99 -4.05 76.83
C GLN A 265 -61.65 -5.32 77.38
N LEU A 266 -61.74 -6.38 76.59
CA LEU A 266 -62.26 -7.68 77.03
C LEU A 266 -61.44 -8.29 78.18
N GLN A 267 -60.12 -8.09 78.18
CA GLN A 267 -59.26 -8.50 79.30
C GLN A 267 -59.58 -7.72 80.58
N GLN A 268 -59.80 -6.42 80.47
CA GLN A 268 -60.18 -5.58 81.60
C GLN A 268 -61.57 -5.96 82.13
N ASP A 269 -62.53 -6.20 81.24
CA ASP A 269 -63.88 -6.63 81.60
C ASP A 269 -63.86 -8.01 82.26
N LEU A 270 -63.03 -8.93 81.76
CA LEU A 270 -62.86 -10.28 82.33
C LEU A 270 -62.18 -10.24 83.70
N GLU A 271 -61.20 -9.35 83.90
CA GLU A 271 -60.57 -9.16 85.20
C GLU A 271 -61.55 -8.53 86.20
N GLY A 272 -62.34 -7.53 85.77
CA GLY A 272 -63.41 -6.94 86.56
C GLY A 272 -64.47 -7.97 86.95
N LYS A 273 -64.93 -8.79 86.00
CA LYS A 273 -65.89 -9.87 86.25
C LYS A 273 -65.32 -10.96 87.15
N LYS A 274 -64.04 -11.29 87.04
CA LYS A 274 -63.37 -12.20 87.98
C LYS A 274 -63.30 -11.63 89.39
N GLN A 275 -63.02 -10.34 89.53
CA GLN A 275 -63.02 -9.65 90.82
C GLN A 275 -64.43 -9.59 91.42
N GLU A 276 -65.47 -9.32 90.61
CA GLU A 276 -66.87 -9.46 91.04
C GLU A 276 -67.17 -10.90 91.50
N LEU A 277 -66.69 -11.91 90.78
CA LEU A 277 -66.84 -13.32 91.15
C LEU A 277 -66.10 -13.68 92.44
N GLN A 278 -64.97 -13.02 92.70
CA GLN A 278 -64.17 -13.21 93.92
C GLN A 278 -64.80 -12.48 95.12
N GLY A 279 -65.30 -11.26 94.93
CA GLY A 279 -66.07 -10.52 95.94
C GLY A 279 -67.41 -11.18 96.25
N LEU A 280 -68.12 -11.70 95.24
CA LEU A 280 -69.31 -12.54 95.45
C LEU A 280 -68.96 -13.82 96.18
N LYS A 281 -67.82 -14.49 95.90
CA LYS A 281 -67.37 -15.65 96.69
C LYS A 281 -67.12 -15.30 98.16
N GLU A 282 -66.68 -14.08 98.46
CA GLU A 282 -66.52 -13.58 99.83
C GLU A 282 -67.87 -13.19 100.47
N GLU A 283 -68.86 -12.75 99.69
CA GLU A 283 -70.24 -12.49 100.17
C GLU A 283 -71.13 -13.77 100.23
N LEU A 284 -70.80 -14.83 99.48
CA LEU A 284 -71.59 -16.07 99.32
C LEU A 284 -71.29 -17.19 100.32
N GLU A 285 -70.77 -16.87 101.51
CA GLU A 285 -70.93 -17.78 102.65
C GLU A 285 -72.38 -17.81 103.19
N LYS A 286 -73.34 -17.03 102.63
CA LYS A 286 -74.71 -16.94 103.17
C LYS A 286 -75.95 -17.03 102.25
N SER A 287 -75.93 -17.10 100.91
CA SER A 287 -77.14 -17.54 100.14
C SER A 287 -76.95 -17.80 98.63
N GLY A 288 -77.37 -18.98 98.14
CA GLY A 288 -78.04 -19.20 96.84
C GLY A 288 -77.21 -19.38 95.55
N GLU A 289 -77.26 -20.59 94.97
CA GLU A 289 -76.47 -21.08 93.80
C GLU A 289 -76.78 -20.45 92.41
N SER A 290 -77.79 -19.59 92.27
CA SER A 290 -78.29 -19.18 90.95
C SER A 290 -77.49 -18.05 90.25
N SER A 291 -76.88 -17.12 90.98
CA SER A 291 -76.10 -16.01 90.37
C SER A 291 -74.71 -16.44 89.88
N GLN A 292 -74.19 -17.55 90.40
CA GLN A 292 -72.86 -18.07 90.07
C GLN A 292 -72.81 -18.73 88.69
N LEU A 293 -73.90 -19.39 88.27
CA LEU A 293 -74.01 -20.03 86.95
C LEU A 293 -74.06 -19.01 85.81
N VAL A 294 -74.78 -17.91 85.99
CA VAL A 294 -74.88 -16.84 84.98
C VAL A 294 -73.53 -16.17 84.78
N LEU A 295 -72.85 -15.78 85.87
CA LEU A 295 -71.52 -15.18 85.80
C LEU A 295 -70.46 -16.15 85.25
N HIS A 296 -70.52 -17.44 85.57
CA HIS A 296 -69.65 -18.44 84.94
C HIS A 296 -69.89 -18.55 83.44
N SER A 297 -71.15 -18.51 82.99
CA SER A 297 -71.48 -18.53 81.56
C SER A 297 -70.94 -17.29 80.84
N GLU A 298 -71.06 -16.11 81.43
CA GLU A 298 -70.50 -14.86 80.89
C GLU A 298 -68.96 -14.93 80.82
N VAL A 299 -68.29 -15.43 81.85
CA VAL A 299 -66.83 -15.61 81.83
C VAL A 299 -66.38 -16.59 80.75
N GLU A 300 -67.10 -17.69 80.52
CA GLU A 300 -66.76 -18.62 79.44
C GLU A 300 -66.99 -18.01 78.05
N THR A 301 -68.10 -17.27 77.84
CA THR A 301 -68.31 -16.55 76.56
C THR A 301 -67.24 -15.49 76.30
N LEU A 302 -66.81 -14.76 77.33
CA LEU A 302 -65.72 -13.78 77.23
C LEU A 302 -64.37 -14.46 76.94
N LYS A 303 -64.09 -15.62 77.54
CA LYS A 303 -62.88 -16.41 77.21
C LYS A 303 -62.90 -16.90 75.78
N GLU A 304 -64.06 -17.33 75.28
CA GLU A 304 -64.23 -17.80 73.90
C GLU A 304 -64.00 -16.66 72.89
N GLN A 305 -64.63 -15.50 73.11
CA GLN A 305 -64.40 -14.29 72.31
C GLN A 305 -62.94 -13.82 72.35
N LEU A 306 -62.28 -13.96 73.50
CA LEU A 306 -60.88 -13.58 73.67
C LEU A 306 -59.94 -14.57 72.97
N SER A 307 -60.28 -15.86 72.97
CA SER A 307 -59.59 -16.89 72.19
C SER A 307 -59.73 -16.65 70.69
N GLU A 308 -60.95 -16.37 70.21
CA GLU A 308 -61.23 -16.07 68.81
C GLU A 308 -60.46 -14.83 68.32
N ASN A 309 -60.48 -13.74 69.09
CA ASN A 309 -59.74 -12.53 68.74
C ASN A 309 -58.21 -12.74 68.78
N ARG A 310 -57.70 -13.59 69.69
CA ARG A 310 -56.28 -13.96 69.72
C ARG A 310 -55.88 -14.77 68.48
N ILE A 311 -56.70 -15.72 68.05
CA ILE A 311 -56.48 -16.48 66.80
C ILE A 311 -56.50 -15.53 65.60
N ARG A 312 -57.48 -14.64 65.53
CA ARG A 312 -57.56 -13.64 64.45
C ARG A 312 -56.34 -12.72 64.43
N PHE A 313 -55.85 -12.32 65.59
CA PHE A 313 -54.63 -11.52 65.74
C PHE A 313 -53.38 -12.25 65.23
N THR A 314 -53.17 -13.51 65.64
CA THR A 314 -52.01 -14.30 65.17
C THR A 314 -52.06 -14.54 63.66
N THR A 315 -53.26 -14.75 63.11
CA THR A 315 -53.46 -14.92 61.67
C THR A 315 -53.08 -13.65 60.89
N LEU A 316 -53.55 -12.48 61.33
CA LEU A 316 -53.21 -11.19 60.72
C LEU A 316 -51.73 -10.84 60.89
N GLN A 317 -51.11 -11.18 62.02
CA GLN A 317 -49.67 -10.99 62.22
C GLN A 317 -48.83 -11.84 61.25
N ASN A 318 -49.21 -13.10 61.04
CA ASN A 318 -48.55 -13.98 60.08
C ASN A 318 -48.71 -13.46 58.64
N GLU A 319 -49.88 -12.93 58.31
CA GLU A 319 -50.15 -12.32 57.01
C GLU A 319 -49.26 -11.08 56.78
N ILE A 320 -49.16 -10.17 57.76
CA ILE A 320 -48.26 -9.01 57.71
C ILE A 320 -46.80 -9.45 57.56
N LYS A 321 -46.37 -10.49 58.29
CA LYS A 321 -45.01 -11.02 58.17
C LYS A 321 -44.72 -11.49 56.73
N SER A 322 -45.63 -12.24 56.13
CA SER A 322 -45.50 -12.69 54.74
C SER A 322 -45.50 -11.53 53.72
N LEU A 323 -46.31 -10.49 53.97
CA LEU A 323 -46.36 -9.30 53.12
C LEU A 323 -45.09 -8.45 53.24
N ASN A 324 -44.48 -8.37 54.43
CA ASN A 324 -43.20 -7.70 54.65
C ASN A 324 -42.05 -8.42 53.93
N GLU A 325 -42.02 -9.76 53.96
CA GLU A 325 -41.07 -10.55 53.18
C GLU A 325 -41.24 -10.33 51.67
N ARG A 326 -42.49 -10.25 51.19
CA ARG A 326 -42.76 -9.93 49.78
C ARG A 326 -42.34 -8.50 49.41
N THR A 327 -42.49 -7.56 50.34
CA THR A 327 -42.08 -6.15 50.18
C THR A 327 -40.57 -6.02 50.06
N SER A 328 -39.79 -6.75 50.88
CA SER A 328 -38.33 -6.71 50.81
C SER A 328 -37.81 -7.30 49.49
N GLN A 329 -38.39 -8.41 49.02
CA GLN A 329 -38.07 -9.01 47.72
C GLN A 329 -38.36 -8.05 46.55
N LEU A 330 -39.51 -7.37 46.57
CA LEU A 330 -39.87 -6.40 45.54
C LEU A 330 -38.91 -5.20 45.53
N LYS A 331 -38.51 -4.69 46.71
CA LYS A 331 -37.54 -3.60 46.83
C LYS A 331 -36.16 -3.97 46.29
N SER A 332 -35.66 -5.18 46.55
CA SER A 332 -34.36 -5.60 45.99
C SER A 332 -34.44 -5.73 44.47
N SER A 333 -35.55 -6.27 43.95
CA SER A 333 -35.76 -6.41 42.50
C SER A 333 -35.86 -5.06 41.78
N LEU A 334 -36.39 -4.04 42.45
CA LEU A 334 -36.45 -2.66 41.94
C LEU A 334 -35.05 -2.05 41.84
N GLN A 335 -34.25 -2.15 42.89
CA GLN A 335 -32.86 -1.65 42.89
C GLN A 335 -32.01 -2.27 41.76
N ASP A 336 -32.17 -3.56 41.49
CA ASP A 336 -31.48 -4.23 40.39
C ASP A 336 -31.98 -3.77 39.01
N SER A 337 -33.27 -3.46 38.89
CA SER A 337 -33.86 -2.96 37.65
C SER A 337 -33.36 -1.53 37.34
N ASP A 338 -33.23 -0.69 38.36
CA ASP A 338 -32.72 0.69 38.23
C ASP A 338 -31.23 0.74 37.85
N LYS A 339 -30.40 -0.12 38.45
CA LYS A 339 -28.99 -0.26 38.07
C LYS A 339 -28.83 -0.66 36.60
N ARG A 340 -29.67 -1.59 36.12
CA ARG A 340 -29.67 -2.02 34.71
C ARG A 340 -30.13 -0.90 33.77
N ALA A 341 -31.06 -0.05 34.20
CA ALA A 341 -31.51 1.09 33.41
C ALA A 341 -30.42 2.17 33.27
N GLN A 342 -29.67 2.47 34.32
CA GLN A 342 -28.57 3.43 34.29
C GLN A 342 -27.43 3.02 33.36
N LEU A 343 -27.11 1.72 33.31
CA LEU A 343 -26.08 1.16 32.41
C LEU A 343 -26.42 1.25 30.92
N LEU A 344 -27.70 1.48 30.57
CA LEU A 344 -28.15 1.59 29.18
C LEU A 344 -28.26 3.06 28.70
N GLN A 345 -28.08 4.04 29.59
CA GLN A 345 -28.13 5.47 29.28
C GLN A 345 -26.75 6.13 29.11
N GLY A 346 -25.68 5.50 29.60
CA GLY A 346 -24.29 5.85 29.29
C GLY A 346 -23.82 5.10 28.05
#